data_AF-G5IIC9-F1
#
_entry.id   AF-G5IIC9-F1
#
_cell.length_a   1.000
_cell.length_b   1.000
_cell.length_c   1.000
_cell.angle_alpha   90.00
_cell.angle_beta   90.00
_cell.angle_gamma   90.00
#
_symmetry.space_group_name_H-M   'P 1'
#
loop_
_entity.id
_entity.type
_entity.pdbx_description
1 polymer ?
#
loop_
_entity_poly.entity_id
_entity_poly.type
_entity_poly.pdbx_seq_one_letter_code
_entity_poly.pdbx_strand_id
1 'polypeptide(L)'
;GSTGIRISELRFITVESLEHGRAEIYNKGKSRVALLPAELMKVLKKYCRRMGITGGSIFITRNGRPMDRSNINKKMKELGREAGVDERKVFPHNFRHLFARTFYRIEKDVVRLMDLLGHSNINTTRIYTAGTESQPRRQLSRMKLVFG
;
A
#
# COMPACT_ATOMS: atom_id res chain seq x y z
N GLY A 1 -4.34 -5.61 0.35
CA GLY A 1 -3.49 -4.59 0.98
C GLY A 1 -4.18 -3.26 0.81
N SER A 2 -4.30 -2.45 1.86
CA SER A 2 -5.27 -1.35 1.92
C SER A 2 -4.69 0.06 1.73
N THR A 3 -3.37 0.26 1.86
CA THR A 3 -2.75 1.61 1.84
C THR A 3 -1.61 1.78 0.82
N GLY A 4 -1.12 0.69 0.23
CA GLY A 4 -0.02 0.73 -0.74
C GLY A 4 1.34 1.19 -0.17
N ILE A 5 1.48 1.40 1.15
CA ILE A 5 2.67 1.96 1.81
C ILE A 5 3.94 1.09 1.60
N ARG A 6 5.11 1.73 1.47
CA ARG A 6 6.41 1.05 1.41
C ARG A 6 6.85 0.60 2.80
N ILE A 7 7.62 -0.49 2.88
CA ILE A 7 8.14 -0.98 4.16
C ILE A 7 8.97 0.07 4.93
N SER A 8 9.75 0.89 4.22
CA SER A 8 10.54 1.99 4.80
C SER A 8 9.68 3.14 5.34
N GLU A 9 8.40 3.19 4.95
CA GLU A 9 7.44 4.21 5.36
C GLU A 9 6.63 3.78 6.59
N LEU A 10 6.73 2.53 7.03
CA LEU A 10 5.99 2.03 8.20
C LEU A 10 6.32 2.77 9.48
N ARG A 11 7.52 3.36 9.58
CA ARG A 11 7.92 4.22 10.70
C ARG A 11 7.05 5.46 10.90
N PHE A 12 6.32 5.89 9.85
CA PHE A 12 5.39 7.01 9.90
C PHE A 12 3.97 6.58 10.31
N ILE A 13 3.73 5.29 10.47
CA ILE A 13 2.49 4.78 11.02
C ILE A 13 2.66 4.74 12.53
N THR A 14 2.21 5.81 13.16
CA THR A 14 2.32 6.04 14.59
C THR A 14 0.96 6.02 15.26
N VAL A 15 0.92 5.94 16.59
CA VAL A 15 -0.34 6.05 17.36
C VAL A 15 -1.07 7.35 16.99
N GLU A 16 -0.33 8.44 16.88
CA GLU A 16 -0.82 9.77 16.50
C GLU A 16 -1.38 9.75 15.06
N SER A 17 -0.76 9.05 14.12
CA SER A 17 -1.31 8.91 12.76
C SER A 17 -2.68 8.19 12.73
N LEU A 18 -2.93 7.30 13.69
CA LEU A 18 -4.22 6.60 13.84
C LEU A 18 -5.30 7.47 14.47
N GLU A 19 -4.93 8.51 15.22
CA GLU A 19 -5.86 9.54 15.73
C GLU A 19 -6.39 10.37 14.55
N HIS A 20 -5.49 10.80 13.66
CA HIS A 20 -5.81 11.69 12.53
C HIS A 20 -6.33 10.95 11.28
N GLY A 21 -6.26 9.62 11.26
CA GLY A 21 -6.66 8.78 10.11
C GLY A 21 -5.80 8.92 8.86
N ARG A 22 -4.63 9.53 8.99
CA ARG A 22 -3.66 9.72 7.92
C ARG A 22 -2.24 9.74 8.47
N ALA A 23 -1.31 9.24 7.68
CA ALA A 23 0.12 9.31 7.95
C ALA A 23 0.80 10.27 6.99
N GLU A 24 1.53 11.24 7.54
CA GLU A 24 2.37 12.16 6.79
C GLU A 24 3.75 11.51 6.61
N ILE A 25 4.07 11.15 5.36
CA ILE A 25 5.25 10.38 5.02
C ILE A 25 6.27 11.29 4.35
N TYR A 26 7.50 11.29 4.87
CA TYR A 26 8.62 12.03 4.28
C TYR A 26 9.76 11.10 3.85
N ASN A 27 10.10 11.13 2.55
CA ASN A 27 11.19 10.35 2.00
C ASN A 27 12.03 11.17 1.03
N LYS A 28 13.34 11.31 1.32
CA LYS A 28 14.33 11.90 0.41
C LYS A 28 13.85 13.21 -0.25
N GLY A 29 13.34 14.16 0.54
CA GLY A 29 12.87 15.45 0.03
C GLY A 29 11.41 15.47 -0.45
N LYS A 30 10.68 14.35 -0.39
CA LYS A 30 9.30 14.25 -0.87
C LYS A 30 8.33 13.92 0.26
N SER A 31 7.27 14.71 0.36
CA SER A 31 6.15 14.47 1.29
C SER A 31 4.98 13.84 0.54
N ARG A 32 4.29 12.90 1.18
CA ARG A 32 2.99 12.41 0.72
C ARG A 32 2.11 12.06 1.92
N VAL A 33 0.80 12.07 1.71
CA VAL A 33 -0.16 11.61 2.71
C VAL A 33 -0.60 10.19 2.35
N ALA A 34 -0.56 9.27 3.32
CA ALA A 34 -1.20 7.98 3.21
C ALA A 34 -2.47 7.95 4.07
N LEU A 35 -3.63 7.76 3.44
CA LEU A 35 -4.89 7.61 4.14
C LEU A 35 -4.97 6.23 4.79
N LEU A 36 -5.48 6.18 6.03
CA LEU A 36 -5.64 4.95 6.80
C LEU A 36 -7.13 4.61 6.89
N PRO A 37 -7.60 3.55 6.19
CA PRO A 37 -9.01 3.17 6.25
C PRO A 37 -9.48 2.86 7.67
N ALA A 38 -10.75 3.17 7.97
CA ALA A 38 -11.32 3.00 9.31
C ALA A 38 -11.14 1.58 9.88
N GLU A 39 -11.34 0.54 9.05
CA GLU A 39 -11.15 -0.85 9.46
C GLU A 39 -9.68 -1.16 9.81
N LEU A 40 -8.72 -0.59 9.06
CA LEU A 40 -7.31 -0.72 9.38
C LEU A 40 -7.00 -0.05 10.72
N MET A 41 -7.52 1.16 10.94
CA MET A 41 -7.32 1.88 12.21
C MET A 41 -7.87 1.08 13.40
N LYS A 42 -9.06 0.49 13.28
CA LYS A 42 -9.65 -0.35 14.35
C LYS A 42 -8.71 -1.49 14.74
N VAL A 43 -8.17 -2.22 13.76
CA VAL A 43 -7.23 -3.33 13.99
C VAL A 43 -5.94 -2.83 14.63
N LEU A 44 -5.35 -1.75 14.12
CA LEU A 44 -4.10 -1.21 14.65
C LEU A 44 -4.26 -0.62 16.06
N LYS A 45 -5.36 0.07 16.36
CA LYS A 45 -5.67 0.56 17.72
C LYS A 45 -5.86 -0.58 18.71
N LYS A 46 -6.47 -1.70 18.29
CA LYS A 46 -6.57 -2.92 19.12
C LYS A 46 -5.19 -3.53 19.38
N TYR A 47 -4.34 -3.57 18.36
CA TYR A 47 -2.95 -4.03 18.49
C TYR A 47 -2.14 -3.15 19.47
N CYS A 48 -2.22 -1.82 19.35
CA CYS A 48 -1.51 -0.90 20.24
C CYS A 48 -1.90 -1.11 21.70
N ARG A 49 -3.21 -1.24 21.99
CA ARG A 49 -3.73 -1.55 23.33
C ARG A 49 -3.18 -2.87 23.89
N ARG A 50 -3.16 -3.92 23.07
CA ARG A 50 -2.63 -5.24 23.48
C ARG A 50 -1.14 -5.20 23.80
N MET A 51 -0.37 -4.41 23.05
CA MET A 51 1.07 -4.32 23.17
C MET A 51 1.55 -3.22 24.12
N GLY A 52 0.63 -2.44 24.72
CA GLY A 52 0.97 -1.30 25.58
C GLY A 52 1.65 -0.14 24.85
N ILE A 53 1.42 0.00 23.54
CA ILE A 53 2.03 1.07 22.73
C ILE A 53 1.16 2.32 22.86
N THR A 54 1.70 3.34 23.53
CA THR A 54 0.99 4.59 23.85
C THR A 54 1.37 5.77 22.97
N GLY A 55 2.48 5.69 22.22
CA GLY A 55 2.95 6.77 21.36
C GLY A 55 3.99 6.31 20.35
N GLY A 56 4.23 7.12 19.32
CA GLY A 56 5.24 6.86 18.29
C GLY A 56 4.90 5.67 17.37
N SER A 57 5.92 5.15 16.69
CA SER A 57 5.77 4.09 15.68
C SER A 57 5.13 2.83 16.26
N ILE A 58 4.11 2.29 15.59
CA ILE A 58 3.41 1.07 16.06
C ILE A 58 4.16 -0.21 15.71
N PHE A 59 5.04 -0.16 14.70
CA PHE A 59 5.81 -1.30 14.22
C PHE A 59 7.15 -1.36 14.95
N ILE A 60 7.14 -1.90 16.16
CA ILE A 60 8.31 -2.01 17.04
C ILE A 60 8.60 -3.46 17.43
N THR A 61 9.87 -3.73 17.72
CA THR A 61 10.38 -4.96 18.33
C THR A 61 9.97 -5.06 19.80
N ARG A 62 10.18 -6.22 20.43
CA ARG A 62 9.95 -6.42 21.87
C ARG A 62 10.69 -5.40 22.76
N ASN A 63 11.83 -4.89 22.29
CA ASN A 63 12.65 -3.92 23.02
C ASN A 63 12.27 -2.47 22.68
N GLY A 64 11.13 -2.24 22.04
CA GLY A 64 10.63 -0.90 21.69
C GLY A 64 11.29 -0.25 20.47
N ARG A 65 12.33 -0.87 19.88
CA ARG A 65 13.00 -0.32 18.69
C ARG A 65 12.15 -0.53 17.42
N PRO A 66 12.14 0.40 16.46
CA PRO A 66 11.47 0.20 15.18
C PRO A 66 11.87 -1.10 14.50
N MET A 67 10.90 -1.81 13.91
CA MET A 67 11.21 -3.00 13.13
C MET A 67 11.95 -2.65 11.85
N ASP A 68 13.07 -3.32 11.60
CA ASP A 68 13.75 -3.24 10.32
C ASP A 68 13.04 -4.04 9.22
N ARG A 69 13.51 -3.84 7.98
CA ARG A 69 12.99 -4.50 6.79
C ARG A 69 13.08 -6.03 6.85
N SER A 70 14.16 -6.57 7.44
CA SER A 70 14.40 -8.01 7.52
C SER A 70 13.38 -8.68 8.44
N ASN A 71 13.16 -8.08 9.61
CA ASN A 71 12.19 -8.53 10.61
C ASN A 71 10.76 -8.55 10.06
N ILE A 72 10.37 -7.50 9.34
CA ILE A 72 9.04 -7.43 8.73
C ILE A 72 8.91 -8.47 7.61
N ASN A 73 9.91 -8.61 6.73
CA ASN A 73 9.89 -9.62 5.68
C ASN A 73 9.77 -11.04 6.25
N LYS A 74 10.52 -11.33 7.31
CA LYS A 74 10.48 -12.63 7.99
C LYS A 74 9.08 -12.93 8.53
N LYS A 75 8.51 -12.00 9.30
CA LYS A 75 7.13 -12.12 9.81
C LYS A 75 6.10 -12.26 8.71
N MET A 76 6.24 -11.53 7.61
CA MET A 76 5.35 -11.65 6.47
C MET A 76 5.42 -13.05 5.86
N LYS A 77 6.62 -13.61 5.69
CA LYS A 77 6.78 -14.98 5.16
C LYS A 77 6.20 -16.04 6.10
N GLU A 78 6.40 -15.89 7.41
CA GLU A 78 5.79 -16.76 8.42
C GLU A 78 4.25 -16.76 8.29
N LEU A 79 3.63 -15.59 8.27
CA LEU A 79 2.19 -15.45 8.04
C LEU A 79 1.74 -16.01 6.67
N GLY A 80 2.57 -15.83 5.63
CA GLY A 80 2.32 -16.39 4.30
C GLY A 80 2.26 -17.91 4.31
N ARG A 81 3.20 -18.54 5.02
CA ARG A 81 3.26 -20.00 5.18
C ARG A 81 2.06 -20.53 5.95
N GLU A 82 1.70 -19.88 7.05
CA GLU A 82 0.50 -20.22 7.83
C GLU A 82 -0.78 -20.11 7.00
N ALA A 83 -0.84 -19.15 6.09
CA ALA A 83 -1.97 -18.97 5.17
C ALA A 83 -1.93 -19.87 3.92
N GLY A 84 -0.92 -20.76 3.78
CA GLY A 84 -0.76 -21.63 2.61
C GLY A 84 -0.38 -20.88 1.32
N VAL A 85 0.19 -19.69 1.42
CA VAL A 85 0.61 -18.87 0.28
C VAL A 85 2.07 -19.13 -0.04
N ASP A 86 2.39 -19.27 -1.32
CA ASP A 86 3.76 -19.40 -1.82
C ASP A 86 4.66 -18.25 -1.32
N GLU A 87 5.67 -18.60 -0.53
CA GLU A 87 6.61 -17.65 0.09
C GLU A 87 7.31 -16.75 -0.94
N ARG A 88 7.50 -17.23 -2.18
CA ARG A 88 8.09 -16.45 -3.27
C ARG A 88 7.24 -15.23 -3.63
N LYS A 89 5.94 -15.26 -3.32
CA LYS A 89 4.98 -14.16 -3.57
C LYS A 89 4.79 -13.26 -2.36
N VAL A 90 5.31 -13.63 -1.19
CA VAL A 90 5.04 -12.94 0.07
C VAL A 90 6.20 -11.99 0.39
N PHE A 91 6.15 -10.80 -0.22
CA PHE A 91 7.10 -9.73 0.06
C PHE A 91 6.47 -8.34 -0.17
N PRO A 92 6.94 -7.27 0.52
CA PRO A 92 6.30 -5.96 0.54
C PRO A 92 5.98 -5.36 -0.83
N HIS A 93 6.91 -5.50 -1.79
CA HIS A 93 6.69 -4.98 -3.14
C HIS A 93 5.54 -5.70 -3.86
N ASN A 94 5.35 -7.01 -3.65
CA ASN A 94 4.23 -7.73 -4.25
C ASN A 94 2.87 -7.28 -3.67
N PHE A 95 2.78 -7.02 -2.36
CA PHE A 95 1.57 -6.46 -1.76
C PHE A 95 1.25 -5.05 -2.29
N ARG A 96 2.29 -4.25 -2.53
CA ARG A 96 2.14 -2.93 -3.17
C ARG A 96 1.70 -3.05 -4.63
N HIS A 97 2.24 -4.01 -5.38
CA HIS A 97 1.78 -4.31 -6.74
C HIS A 97 0.31 -4.74 -6.74
N LEU A 98 -0.09 -5.62 -5.81
CA LEU A 98 -1.48 -6.04 -5.65
C LEU A 98 -2.40 -4.87 -5.33
N PHE A 99 -2.00 -3.98 -4.42
CA PHE A 99 -2.73 -2.75 -4.14
C PHE A 99 -2.89 -1.90 -5.40
N ALA A 100 -1.80 -1.65 -6.13
CA ALA A 100 -1.81 -0.80 -7.32
C ALA A 100 -2.71 -1.33 -8.44
N ARG A 101 -2.62 -2.65 -8.72
CA ARG A 101 -3.49 -3.31 -9.71
C ARG A 101 -4.95 -3.30 -9.29
N THR A 102 -5.24 -3.50 -8.00
CA THR A 102 -6.62 -3.50 -7.48
C THR A 102 -7.23 -2.10 -7.58
N PHE A 103 -6.50 -1.08 -7.16
CA PHE A 103 -6.93 0.32 -7.25
C PHE A 103 -7.20 0.71 -8.70
N TYR A 104 -6.25 0.45 -9.61
CA TYR A 104 -6.41 0.80 -11.02
C TYR A 104 -7.58 0.07 -11.69
N ARG A 105 -7.85 -1.18 -11.31
CA ARG A 105 -9.00 -1.94 -11.83
C ARG A 105 -10.34 -1.28 -11.48
N ILE A 106 -10.41 -0.59 -10.34
CA ILE A 106 -11.63 0.07 -9.85
C ILE A 106 -11.73 1.49 -10.43
N GLU A 107 -10.73 2.33 -10.18
CA GLU A 107 -10.77 3.77 -10.50
C GLU A 107 -10.37 4.08 -11.95
N LYS A 108 -9.55 3.22 -12.57
CA LYS A 108 -8.94 3.42 -13.91
C LYS A 108 -8.19 4.74 -14.10
N ASP A 109 -7.80 5.38 -13.01
CA ASP A 109 -7.02 6.62 -12.99
C ASP A 109 -5.56 6.34 -12.59
N VAL A 110 -4.65 6.55 -13.54
CA VAL A 110 -3.21 6.34 -13.33
C VAL A 110 -2.55 7.50 -12.58
N VAL A 111 -3.06 8.73 -12.72
CA VAL A 111 -2.50 9.92 -12.07
C VAL A 111 -2.79 9.84 -10.58
N ARG A 112 -4.04 9.56 -10.22
CA ARG A 112 -4.43 9.35 -8.80
C ARG A 112 -3.67 8.19 -8.16
N LEU A 113 -3.38 7.13 -8.92
CA LEU A 113 -2.56 6.03 -8.45
C LEU A 113 -1.10 6.47 -8.22
N MET A 114 -0.53 7.32 -9.07
CA MET A 114 0.82 7.87 -8.89
C MET A 114 0.93 8.67 -7.60
N ASP A 115 -0.03 9.54 -7.33
CA ASP A 115 -0.06 10.38 -6.13
C ASP A 115 -0.15 9.52 -4.87
N LEU A 116 -1.05 8.54 -4.88
CA LEU A 116 -1.25 7.64 -3.74
C LEU A 116 0.00 6.78 -3.48
N LEU A 117 0.69 6.33 -4.53
CA LEU A 117 1.95 5.60 -4.40
C LEU A 117 3.15 6.52 -4.12
N GLY A 118 3.04 7.83 -4.34
CA GLY A 118 4.18 8.75 -4.32
C GLY A 118 5.23 8.36 -5.35
N HIS A 119 4.80 8.15 -6.59
CA HIS A 119 5.67 7.90 -7.74
C HIS A 119 5.87 9.20 -8.51
N SER A 120 7.12 9.68 -8.61
CA SER A 120 7.45 10.85 -9.43
C SER A 120 7.66 10.53 -10.91
N ASN A 121 7.64 9.26 -11.29
CA ASN A 121 7.79 8.83 -12.67
C ASN A 121 6.63 7.91 -13.07
N ILE A 122 5.93 8.29 -14.15
CA ILE A 122 4.81 7.54 -14.71
C ILE A 122 5.21 6.14 -15.17
N ASN A 123 6.46 5.93 -15.60
CA ASN A 123 6.96 4.63 -16.04
C ASN A 123 6.95 3.59 -14.91
N THR A 124 7.15 4.02 -13.65
CA THR A 124 7.08 3.14 -12.47
C THR A 124 5.63 2.74 -12.14
N THR A 125 4.64 3.45 -12.68
CA THR A 125 3.21 3.14 -12.51
C THR A 125 2.63 2.44 -13.74
N ARG A 126 3.21 2.65 -14.94
CA ARG A 126 2.83 2.01 -16.20
C ARG A 126 2.87 0.48 -16.13
N ILE A 127 3.75 -0.09 -15.30
CA ILE A 127 3.79 -1.54 -15.04
C ILE A 127 2.47 -2.09 -14.44
N TYR A 128 1.61 -1.25 -13.88
CA TYR A 128 0.29 -1.62 -13.35
C TYR A 128 -0.87 -1.41 -14.31
N THR A 129 -0.64 -0.63 -15.36
CA THR A 129 -1.67 -0.27 -16.36
C THR A 129 -1.61 -1.15 -17.60
N ALA A 130 -0.78 -2.20 -17.59
CA ALA A 130 -0.76 -3.22 -18.65
C ALA A 130 -2.11 -3.96 -18.66
N GLY A 131 -3.10 -3.33 -19.29
CA GLY A 131 -4.35 -3.94 -19.66
C GLY A 131 -4.11 -4.85 -20.85
N THR A 132 -4.71 -6.03 -20.80
CA THR A 132 -4.91 -6.86 -21.99
C THR A 132 -5.62 -6.05 -23.08
N GLU A 133 -5.25 -6.25 -24.35
CA GLU A 133 -5.78 -5.56 -25.55
C GLU A 133 -7.32 -5.47 -25.65
N SER A 134 -8.03 -6.26 -24.85
CA SER A 134 -9.48 -6.20 -24.65
C SER A 134 -10.03 -4.84 -24.16
N GLN A 135 -9.26 -4.04 -23.41
CA GLN A 135 -9.74 -2.75 -22.88
C GLN A 135 -9.84 -1.64 -23.94
N PRO A 136 -8.80 -1.40 -24.77
CA PRO A 136 -8.87 -0.41 -25.85
C PRO A 136 -10.03 -0.66 -26.82
N ARG A 137 -10.25 -1.91 -27.24
CA ARG A 137 -11.34 -2.26 -28.16
C ARG A 137 -12.72 -1.86 -27.61
N ARG A 138 -12.97 -2.11 -26.32
CA ARG A 138 -14.26 -1.80 -25.68
C ARG A 138 -14.48 -0.31 -25.45
N GLN A 139 -13.41 0.47 -25.26
CA GLN A 139 -13.48 1.93 -25.21
C GLN A 139 -13.72 2.53 -26.60
N LEU A 140 -13.00 2.04 -27.63
CA LEU A 140 -13.19 2.48 -29.01
C LEU A 140 -14.62 2.19 -29.52
N SER A 141 -15.18 1.01 -29.22
CA SER A 141 -16.58 0.70 -29.57
C SER A 141 -17.60 1.61 -28.88
N ARG A 142 -17.27 2.17 -27.71
CA ARG A 142 -18.13 3.11 -26.98
C ARG A 142 -18.04 4.54 -27.48
N MET A 143 -16.96 4.90 -28.17
CA MET A 143 -16.77 6.26 -28.68
C MET A 143 -17.69 6.57 -29.87
N LYS A 144 -18.38 5.57 -30.46
CA LYS A 144 -19.27 5.74 -31.63
C LYS A 144 -18.65 6.62 -32.73
N LEU A 145 -17.32 6.59 -32.88
CA LEU A 145 -16.59 7.43 -33.84
C LEU A 145 -16.63 6.88 -35.27
N VAL A 146 -17.21 5.69 -35.46
CA VAL A 146 -17.53 5.16 -36.78
C VAL A 146 -19.01 5.49 -37.03
N PHE A 147 -19.24 6.71 -37.50
CA PHE A 147 -20.43 7.01 -38.27
C PHE A 147 -20.16 6.50 -39.69
N GLY A 148 -21.08 5.68 -40.21
CA GLY A 148 -21.15 5.41 -41.65
C GLY A 148 -21.58 6.66 -42.40
#